data_AF-A0A8X6T7D8-F1
#
_entry.id   AF-A0A8X6T7D8-F1
#
_cell.length_a   1.000
_cell.length_b   1.000
_cell.length_c   1.000
_cell.angle_alpha   90.00
_cell.angle_beta   90.00
_cell.angle_gamma   90.00
#
_symmetry.space_group_name_H-M   'P 1'
#
loop_
_entity.id
_entity.type
_entity.pdbx_description
1 polymer ?
#
loop_
_entity_poly.entity_id
_entity_poly.type
_entity_poly.pdbx_seq_one_letter_code
_entity_poly.pdbx_strand_id
1 'polypeptide(L)'
;MRTFDPKEGDISFYLILFERQARKVHIKEEDWVTNLVGLLPLEMANLIVREPEEKANDYEHIKEQMKEQVSRDIQQHFIDDWSRIVTVADLTEKLDDYENARQI
;
A
#
# COMPACT_ATOMS: atom_id res chain seq x y z
N MET A 1 -9.32 10.51 -18.05
CA MET A 1 -8.54 10.39 -16.81
C MET A 1 -8.98 9.09 -16.16
N ARG A 2 -8.14 8.04 -16.15
CA ARG A 2 -8.47 6.81 -15.43
C ARG A 2 -8.21 7.09 -13.95
N THR A 3 -9.29 7.14 -13.18
CA THR A 3 -9.21 7.13 -11.72
C THR A 3 -8.66 5.78 -11.27
N PHE A 4 -7.78 5.82 -10.28
CA PHE A 4 -7.25 4.64 -9.61
C PHE A 4 -8.41 3.78 -9.11
N ASP A 5 -8.50 2.53 -9.58
CA ASP A 5 -9.47 1.56 -9.11
C ASP A 5 -8.74 0.56 -8.21
N PRO A 6 -8.93 0.60 -6.88
CA PRO A 6 -8.33 -0.36 -5.97
C PRO A 6 -8.85 -1.80 -6.19
N LYS A 7 -9.90 -2.01 -7.01
CA LYS A 7 -10.45 -3.33 -7.39
C LYS A 7 -9.47 -4.27 -8.10
N GLU A 8 -8.41 -3.75 -8.73
CA GLU A 8 -7.55 -4.56 -9.62
C GLU A 8 -6.07 -4.61 -9.19
N GLY A 9 -5.68 -3.94 -8.11
CA GLY A 9 -4.27 -3.77 -7.80
C GLY A 9 -3.98 -3.69 -6.33
N ASP A 10 -3.59 -4.84 -5.76
CA ASP A 10 -2.78 -4.95 -4.54
C ASP A 10 -1.76 -3.79 -4.49
N ILE A 11 -1.46 -3.24 -3.31
CA ILE A 11 -0.54 -2.09 -3.19
C ILE A 11 0.80 -2.34 -3.88
N SER A 12 1.19 -3.61 -3.97
CA SER A 12 2.29 -4.12 -4.78
C SER A 12 2.20 -3.75 -6.27
N PHE A 13 1.03 -3.87 -6.91
CA PHE A 13 0.81 -3.45 -8.31
C PHE A 13 0.97 -1.94 -8.50
N TYR A 14 0.48 -1.14 -7.56
CA TYR A 14 0.64 0.32 -7.61
C TYR A 14 2.11 0.73 -7.51
N LEU A 15 2.85 0.13 -6.57
CA LEU A 15 4.28 0.35 -6.41
C LEU A 15 5.06 -0.06 -7.68
N ILE A 16 4.71 -1.19 -8.29
CA ILE A 16 5.31 -1.64 -9.57
C ILE A 16 5.00 -0.67 -10.72
N LEU A 17 3.77 -0.13 -10.79
CA LEU A 17 3.41 0.85 -11.81
C LEU A 17 4.17 2.16 -11.63
N PHE A 18 4.29 2.62 -10.39
CA PHE A 18 5.10 3.79 -10.02
C PHE A 18 6.56 3.59 -10.43
N GLU A 19 7.18 2.46 -10.08
CA GLU A 19 8.57 2.14 -10.45
C GLU A 19 8.78 2.17 -11.97
N ARG A 20 7.84 1.60 -12.74
CA ARG A 20 7.88 1.64 -14.21
C ARG A 20 7.78 3.06 -14.74
N GLN A 21 6.92 3.89 -14.15
CA GLN A 21 6.76 5.29 -14.54
C GLN A 21 8.03 6.09 -14.20
N ALA A 22 8.52 5.99 -12.96
CA ALA A 22 9.72 6.67 -12.49
C ALA A 22 10.94 6.33 -13.35
N ARG A 23 11.11 5.06 -13.72
CA ARG A 23 12.15 4.62 -14.67
C ARG A 23 11.96 5.21 -16.06
N LYS A 24 10.72 5.23 -16.58
CA LYS A 24 10.42 5.79 -17.91
C LYS A 24 10.71 7.29 -17.98
N VAL A 25 10.38 8.02 -16.94
CA VAL A 25 10.65 9.47 -16.84
C VAL A 25 12.03 9.79 -16.25
N HIS A 26 12.88 8.78 -16.03
CA HIS A 26 14.25 8.91 -15.49
C HIS A 26 14.33 9.74 -14.20
N ILE A 27 13.33 9.59 -13.32
CA ILE A 27 13.38 10.18 -11.96
C ILE A 27 14.49 9.45 -11.21
N LYS A 28 15.36 10.23 -10.54
CA LYS A 28 16.39 9.67 -9.67
C LYS A 28 15.76 9.04 -8.44
N GLU A 29 16.31 7.93 -7.97
CA GLU A 29 15.78 7.19 -6.81
C GLU A 29 15.64 8.07 -5.55
N GLU A 30 16.53 9.06 -5.36
CA GLU A 30 16.46 10.08 -4.29
C GLU A 30 15.15 10.90 -4.29
N ASP A 31 14.53 11.06 -5.46
CA ASP A 31 13.30 11.82 -5.62
C ASP A 31 12.05 10.91 -5.62
N TRP A 32 12.21 9.58 -5.57
CA TRP A 32 11.09 8.65 -5.70
C TRP A 32 10.10 8.80 -4.55
N VAL A 33 10.56 8.92 -3.31
CA VAL A 33 9.65 9.07 -2.17
C VAL A 33 8.88 10.39 -2.22
N THR A 34 9.56 11.50 -2.53
CA THR A 34 8.90 12.81 -2.68
C THR A 34 7.82 12.80 -3.77
N ASN A 35 8.10 12.16 -4.91
CA ASN A 35 7.12 11.99 -5.98
C ASN A 35 5.98 11.05 -5.57
N LEU A 36 6.30 9.99 -4.82
CA LEU A 36 5.31 9.04 -4.31
C LEU A 36 4.36 9.74 -3.32
N VAL A 37 4.85 10.52 -2.37
CA VAL A 37 4.04 11.28 -1.40
C VAL A 37 3.00 12.16 -2.09
N GLY A 38 3.37 12.82 -3.18
CA GLY A 38 2.45 13.67 -3.96
C GLY A 38 1.31 12.91 -4.64
N LEU A 39 1.42 11.58 -4.75
CA LEU A 39 0.44 10.70 -5.38
C LEU A 39 -0.33 9.83 -4.38
N LEU A 40 0.11 9.78 -3.12
CA LEU A 40 -0.46 8.90 -2.10
C LEU A 40 -1.64 9.54 -1.36
N PRO A 41 -2.61 8.72 -0.89
CA PRO A 41 -3.59 9.15 0.09
C PRO A 41 -2.91 9.63 1.38
N LEU A 42 -3.52 10.60 2.06
CA LEU A 42 -2.98 11.23 3.28
C LEU A 42 -2.65 10.21 4.38
N GLU A 43 -3.46 9.16 4.50
CA GLU A 43 -3.28 8.07 5.47
C GLU A 43 -1.97 7.31 5.26
N MET A 44 -1.56 7.10 4.01
CA MET A 44 -0.28 6.46 3.67
C MET A 44 0.89 7.42 3.86
N ALA A 45 0.70 8.72 3.58
CA ALA A 45 1.72 9.74 3.82
C ALA A 45 2.07 9.87 5.32
N ASN A 46 1.11 9.61 6.22
CA ASN A 46 1.36 9.60 7.66
C ASN A 46 2.39 8.55 8.09
N LEU A 47 2.58 7.45 7.33
CA LEU A 47 3.65 6.48 7.61
C LEU A 47 5.02 7.12 7.44
N ILE A 48 5.21 7.86 6.35
CA ILE A 48 6.46 8.54 6.01
C ILE A 48 6.80 9.63 7.04
N VAL A 49 5.79 10.35 7.52
CA VAL A 49 5.95 11.37 8.58
C VAL A 49 6.40 10.77 9.92
N ARG A 50 6.09 9.50 10.19
CA ARG A 50 6.47 8.82 11.44
C ARG A 50 7.87 8.22 11.40
N GLU A 51 8.45 8.08 10.20
CA GLU A 51 9.80 7.56 10.02
C GLU A 51 10.85 8.68 10.16
N PRO A 52 12.06 8.38 10.67
CA PRO A 52 13.15 9.34 10.70
C PRO A 52 13.58 9.72 9.27
N GLU A 53 14.09 10.93 9.06
CA GLU A 53 14.40 11.51 7.73
C GLU A 53 15.29 10.61 6.86
N GLU A 54 16.24 9.90 7.46
CA GLU A 54 17.11 8.93 6.77
C GLU A 54 16.32 7.78 6.13
N LYS A 55 15.26 7.31 6.80
CA LYS A 55 14.39 6.22 6.36
C LYS A 55 13.18 6.70 5.55
N ALA A 56 12.73 7.92 5.84
CA ALA A 56 11.64 8.57 5.11
C ALA A 56 12.01 8.86 3.65
N ASN A 57 13.30 8.97 3.33
CA ASN A 57 13.80 9.12 1.95
C ASN A 57 14.19 7.78 1.30
N ASP A 58 14.21 6.68 2.05
CA ASP A 58 14.50 5.35 1.51
C ASP A 58 13.23 4.72 0.92
N TYR A 59 13.20 4.64 -0.41
CA TYR A 59 12.05 4.10 -1.14
C TYR A 59 11.77 2.63 -0.78
N GLU A 60 12.79 1.78 -0.61
CA GLU A 60 12.55 0.37 -0.29
C GLU A 60 11.99 0.21 1.13
N HIS A 61 12.49 0.99 2.08
CA HIS A 61 11.93 1.01 3.45
C HIS A 61 10.46 1.47 3.45
N ILE A 62 10.14 2.56 2.74
CA ILE A 62 8.75 3.06 2.65
C ILE A 62 7.85 2.03 1.96
N LYS A 63 8.33 1.40 0.88
CA LYS A 63 7.60 0.36 0.16
C LYS A 63 7.26 -0.84 1.05
N GLU A 64 8.19 -1.29 1.89
CA GLU A 64 7.92 -2.34 2.88
C GLU A 64 6.90 -1.89 3.92
N GLN A 65 7.05 -0.69 4.48
CA GLN A 65 6.09 -0.14 5.44
C GLN A 65 4.68 -0.02 4.88
N MET A 66 4.54 0.37 3.60
CA MET A 66 3.24 0.45 2.94
C MET A 66 2.58 -0.93 2.79
N LYS A 67 3.34 -1.97 2.46
CA LYS A 67 2.83 -3.36 2.41
C LYS A 67 2.43 -3.86 3.80
N GLU A 68 3.25 -3.58 4.80
CA GLU A 68 2.94 -3.93 6.20
C GLU A 68 1.71 -3.20 6.72
N GLN A 69 1.51 -1.94 6.37
CA GLN A 69 0.33 -1.19 6.79
C GLN A 69 -0.95 -1.78 6.19
N VAL A 70 -0.96 -2.10 4.88
CA VAL A 70 -2.12 -2.75 4.26
C VAL A 70 -2.41 -4.10 4.92
N SER A 71 -1.36 -4.88 5.20
CA SER A 71 -1.50 -6.14 5.93
C SER A 71 -2.06 -5.94 7.35
N ARG A 72 -1.59 -4.91 8.07
CA ARG A 72 -2.08 -4.54 9.41
C ARG A 72 -3.52 -4.04 9.38
N ASP A 73 -3.89 -3.22 8.41
CA ASP A 73 -5.26 -2.71 8.26
C ASP A 73 -6.22 -3.86 8.01
N ILE A 74 -5.86 -4.82 7.14
CA ILE A 74 -6.61 -6.07 6.95
C ILE A 74 -6.71 -6.82 8.28
N GLN A 75 -5.57 -7.09 8.94
CA GLN A 75 -5.58 -7.80 10.22
C GLN A 75 -6.41 -7.11 11.29
N GLN A 76 -6.42 -5.78 11.34
CA GLN A 76 -7.17 -4.99 12.32
C GLN A 76 -8.66 -4.97 12.01
N HIS A 77 -9.04 -4.88 10.75
CA HIS A 77 -10.44 -4.94 10.30
C HIS A 77 -11.07 -6.31 10.53
N PHE A 78 -10.28 -7.37 10.46
CA PHE A 78 -10.76 -8.75 10.67
C PHE A 78 -10.22 -9.37 11.95
N ILE A 79 -9.70 -8.60 12.91
CA ILE A 79 -8.98 -9.14 14.07
C ILE A 79 -9.82 -10.13 14.90
N ASP A 80 -11.13 -9.86 15.00
CA ASP A 80 -12.09 -10.71 15.73
C ASP A 80 -12.38 -12.01 14.97
N ASP A 81 -12.46 -11.93 13.65
CA ASP A 81 -12.69 -13.06 12.76
C ASP A 81 -11.40 -13.81 12.41
N TRP A 82 -10.23 -13.20 12.62
CA TRP A 82 -8.91 -13.75 12.29
C TRP A 82 -8.65 -15.05 13.05
N SER A 83 -9.14 -15.13 14.30
CA SER A 83 -9.08 -16.35 15.10
C SER A 83 -9.93 -17.52 14.54
N ARG A 84 -10.85 -17.21 13.61
CA ARG A 84 -11.79 -18.15 12.98
C ARG A 84 -11.38 -18.50 11.55
N ILE A 85 -10.41 -17.79 10.97
CA ILE A 85 -9.82 -18.10 9.67
C ILE A 85 -8.85 -19.26 9.89
N VAL A 86 -9.32 -20.47 9.60
CA VAL A 86 -8.52 -21.69 9.76
C VAL A 86 -8.03 -22.21 8.41
N THR A 87 -8.64 -21.77 7.32
CA THR A 87 -8.33 -22.24 5.97
C THR A 87 -7.95 -21.12 5.01
N VAL A 88 -7.22 -21.49 3.95
CA VAL A 88 -6.82 -20.58 2.88
C VAL A 88 -8.05 -20.01 2.14
N ALA A 89 -9.15 -20.76 2.06
CA ALA A 89 -10.39 -20.29 1.43
C ALA A 89 -11.05 -19.17 2.25
N ASP A 90 -11.11 -19.32 3.58
CA ASP A 90 -11.65 -18.30 4.48
C ASP A 90 -10.82 -17.00 4.41
N LEU A 91 -9.50 -17.15 4.23
CA LEU A 91 -8.59 -16.01 4.09
C LEU A 91 -8.80 -15.27 2.77
N THR A 92 -9.03 -15.99 1.67
CA THR A 92 -9.35 -15.40 0.37
C THR A 92 -10.68 -14.64 0.41
N GLU A 93 -11.73 -15.20 1.00
CA GLU A 93 -13.04 -14.54 1.11
C GLU A 93 -12.96 -13.25 1.96
N LYS A 94 -12.17 -13.27 3.04
CA LYS A 94 -11.94 -12.09 3.88
C LYS A 94 -11.14 -10.98 3.17
N LEU A 95 -10.23 -11.35 2.27
CA LEU A 95 -9.52 -10.39 1.42
C LEU A 95 -10.49 -9.73 0.42
N ASP A 96 -11.39 -10.51 -0.20
CA ASP A 96 -12.41 -9.97 -1.09
C ASP A 96 -13.36 -9.01 -0.33
N ASP A 97 -13.77 -9.36 0.90
CA ASP A 97 -14.61 -8.50 1.77
C ASP A 97 -13.91 -7.18 2.15
N TYR A 98 -12.62 -7.23 2.45
CA TYR A 98 -11.82 -6.03 2.75
C TYR A 98 -11.83 -5.05 1.58
N GLU A 99 -11.62 -5.57 0.37
CA GLU A 99 -11.56 -4.78 -0.85
C GLU A 99 -12.92 -4.14 -1.14
N ASN A 100 -14.02 -4.85 -0.89
CA ASN A 100 -15.39 -4.33 -0.99
C ASN A 100 -15.67 -3.20 0.02
N ALA A 101 -15.20 -3.34 1.26
CA ALA A 101 -15.39 -2.34 2.32
C ALA A 101 -14.64 -1.03 2.04
N ARG A 102 -13.52 -1.08 1.31
CA ARG A 102 -12.73 0.10 0.90
C ARG A 102 -13.35 0.89 -0.25
N GLN A 103 -14.40 0.39 -0.91
CA GLN A 103 -15.03 1.02 -2.07
C GLN A 103 -16.20 1.97 -1.73
N ILE A 104 -16.60 2.05 -0.46
CA ILE A 104 -17.82 2.74 0.01
C ILE A 104 -17.47 4.06 0.69
#